data_AF-A0A453CVB2-F1
#
_entry.id   AF-A0A453CVB2-F1
#
_cell.length_a   1.000
_cell.length_b   1.000
_cell.length_c   1.000
_cell.angle_alpha   90.00
_cell.angle_beta   90.00
_cell.angle_gamma   90.00
#
_symmetry.space_group_name_H-M   'P 1'
#
loop_
_entity.id
_entity.type
_entity.pdbx_description
1 polymer ?
#
loop_
_entity_poly.entity_id
_entity_poly.type
_entity_poly.pdbx_seq_one_letter_code
_entity_poly.pdbx_strand_id
1 'polypeptide(L)'
;MNGNFTVIKSLLSPTNLGEDVCRICVKQDGGCLASFTEQLMPVKLNQSQVDAIESVISAVQCGHVNLMKLIWGPPGTGKTKTVSALLWVLACLKCRTLTCAPTNVAVVGVCTRFLQTLKDLNEHIDSICLPSSLGDILLFGSRSNMDIPEDLKEVFLDFRVVELVECFSSLSGWNYRIASMISFFEDCASRYDMHLEDDGKIDPMCFLDFIKKQFDAVAIALKRCIMNLWVHLPGRCFSHDSVINISSLLNMLEKFGTLLCNVDLTDEGLKRGFGCLSTENYVCAQPISSIEKEFDGARSSCLKLLKDLLHSLNLPTGVDKNWVQSYCIRNATLLFCTTSSSYRLHHMNIAPLDVLIVDEAAQVRECELVIPLRLHWLKHVVLVGDDCQLSAMAKSKV
;
A
#
# COMPACT_ATOMS: atom_id res chain seq x y z
N MET A 1 13.24 -13.49 -29.30
CA MET A 1 14.36 -13.79 -28.37
C MET A 1 15.52 -12.78 -28.51
N ASN A 2 15.26 -11.47 -28.55
CA ASN A 2 16.32 -10.46 -28.42
C ASN A 2 16.52 -10.14 -26.93
N GLY A 3 16.94 -11.15 -26.16
CA GLY A 3 17.04 -11.07 -24.71
C GLY A 3 18.15 -10.15 -24.24
N ASN A 4 17.93 -9.53 -23.08
CA ASN A 4 18.81 -8.67 -22.30
C ASN A 4 20.22 -9.23 -22.05
N PHE A 5 21.04 -9.28 -23.09
CA PHE A 5 22.46 -9.59 -22.97
C PHE A 5 23.30 -8.35 -22.74
N THR A 6 22.76 -7.12 -22.79
CA THR A 6 23.56 -5.90 -22.63
C THR A 6 24.16 -5.79 -21.23
N VAL A 7 23.37 -6.02 -20.18
CA VAL A 7 23.86 -6.01 -18.79
C VAL A 7 24.82 -7.17 -18.54
N ILE A 8 24.49 -8.38 -18.99
CA ILE A 8 25.36 -9.56 -18.83
C ILE A 8 26.67 -9.40 -19.61
N LYS A 9 26.63 -8.85 -20.83
CA LYS A 9 27.83 -8.53 -21.63
C LYS A 9 28.68 -7.47 -20.95
N SER A 10 28.06 -6.45 -20.35
CA SER A 10 28.78 -5.46 -19.54
C SER A 10 29.44 -6.11 -18.33
N LEU A 11 28.75 -7.02 -17.63
CA LEU A 11 29.29 -7.75 -16.48
C LEU A 11 30.47 -8.64 -16.84
N LEU A 12 30.43 -9.27 -18.02
CA LEU A 12 31.48 -10.17 -18.51
C LEU A 12 32.55 -9.46 -19.35
N SER A 13 32.43 -8.15 -19.59
CA SER A 13 33.41 -7.42 -20.37
C SER A 13 34.68 -7.20 -19.56
N PRO A 14 35.88 -7.53 -20.08
CA PRO A 14 37.13 -7.26 -19.39
C PRO A 14 37.26 -5.74 -19.23
N THR A 15 37.21 -5.28 -17.99
CA THR A 15 37.23 -3.87 -17.62
C THR A 15 38.48 -3.17 -18.16
N ASN A 16 38.31 -2.35 -19.18
CA ASN A 16 39.20 -1.25 -19.54
C ASN A 16 38.32 -0.14 -20.11
N LEU A 17 37.72 0.68 -19.23
CA LEU A 17 37.43 2.11 -19.43
C LEU A 17 36.68 2.60 -18.19
N GLY A 18 37.41 3.28 -17.30
CA GLY A 18 36.87 3.96 -16.13
C GLY A 18 35.96 5.14 -16.52
N GLU A 19 34.75 4.82 -16.94
CA GLU A 19 33.65 5.78 -17.10
C GLU A 19 32.42 5.27 -16.33
N ASP A 20 32.58 5.06 -15.01
CA ASP A 20 31.46 4.86 -14.08
C ASP A 20 30.54 6.09 -13.96
N VAL A 21 30.89 7.16 -14.68
CA VAL A 21 30.24 8.47 -14.68
C VAL A 21 29.96 8.88 -16.12
N CYS A 22 28.70 9.19 -16.40
CA CYS A 22 28.29 9.67 -17.72
C CYS A 22 28.90 11.06 -18.00
N ARG A 23 29.86 11.12 -18.93
CA ARG A 23 30.52 12.37 -19.35
C ARG A 23 29.56 13.45 -19.89
N ILE A 24 28.36 13.07 -20.30
CA ILE A 24 27.31 13.98 -20.78
C ILE A 24 26.60 14.65 -19.59
N CYS A 25 26.24 13.87 -18.56
CA CYS A 25 25.46 14.35 -17.41
C CYS A 25 26.27 15.17 -16.39
N VAL A 26 27.60 14.97 -16.31
CA VAL A 26 28.50 15.73 -15.41
C VAL A 26 28.42 17.25 -15.61
N LYS A 27 27.91 17.72 -16.76
CA LYS A 27 27.79 19.15 -17.08
C LYS A 27 26.49 19.81 -16.59
N GLN A 28 25.55 19.08 -15.97
CA GLN A 28 24.19 19.60 -15.70
C GLN A 28 23.63 19.38 -14.28
N ASP A 29 24.33 18.69 -13.38
CA ASP A 29 23.71 18.18 -12.15
C ASP A 29 23.88 19.10 -10.94
N GLY A 30 22.81 19.38 -10.20
CA GLY A 30 22.89 20.20 -8.98
C GLY A 30 21.60 20.46 -8.22
N GLY A 31 20.41 20.21 -8.82
CA GLY A 31 19.14 20.57 -8.18
C GLY A 31 18.42 19.42 -7.45
N CYS A 32 18.29 18.25 -8.07
CA CYS A 32 17.40 17.18 -7.59
C CYS A 32 18.02 16.35 -6.46
N LEU A 33 19.33 16.11 -6.50
CA LEU A 33 20.04 15.24 -5.58
C LEU A 33 20.11 15.82 -4.15
N ALA A 34 20.37 17.12 -4.04
CA ALA A 34 20.46 17.83 -2.75
C ALA A 34 19.16 17.72 -1.93
N SER A 35 18.00 17.75 -2.60
CA SER A 35 16.70 17.62 -1.93
C SER A 35 16.49 16.25 -1.29
N PHE A 36 17.00 15.16 -1.87
CA PHE A 36 16.87 13.82 -1.27
C PHE A 36 17.84 13.62 -0.12
N THR A 37 19.05 14.16 -0.23
CA THR A 37 20.05 14.08 0.83
C THR A 37 19.58 14.77 2.11
N GLU A 38 18.90 15.92 2.00
CA GLU A 38 18.24 16.59 3.13
C GLU A 38 17.11 15.73 3.74
N GLN A 39 16.29 15.10 2.91
CA GLN A 39 15.18 14.26 3.38
C GLN A 39 15.66 12.95 4.04
N LEU A 40 16.86 12.46 3.70
CA LEU A 40 17.47 11.28 4.32
C LEU A 40 18.14 11.56 5.69
N MET A 41 18.19 12.81 6.14
CA MET A 41 18.79 13.20 7.42
C MET A 41 18.27 12.38 8.63
N PRO A 42 16.97 12.07 8.77
CA PRO A 42 16.46 11.25 9.88
C PRO A 42 17.08 9.85 9.94
N VAL A 43 17.51 9.31 8.80
CA VAL A 43 18.10 7.97 8.70
C VAL A 43 19.51 7.92 9.32
N LYS A 44 20.20 9.06 9.51
CA LYS A 44 21.57 9.13 10.08
C LYS A 44 22.56 8.23 9.32
N LEU A 45 22.78 8.54 8.05
CA LEU A 45 23.81 7.91 7.22
C LEU A 45 25.14 8.64 7.37
N ASN A 46 26.25 7.93 7.18
CA ASN A 46 27.58 8.56 7.08
C ASN A 46 27.87 9.00 5.63
N GLN A 47 28.96 9.75 5.42
CA GLN A 47 29.29 10.28 4.10
C GLN A 47 29.46 9.20 3.03
N SER A 48 30.14 8.08 3.34
CA SER A 48 30.36 7.03 2.34
C SER A 48 29.07 6.33 1.92
N GLN A 49 28.09 6.21 2.83
CA GLN A 49 26.77 5.68 2.53
C GLN A 49 25.97 6.66 1.64
N VAL A 50 26.06 7.96 1.92
CA VAL A 50 25.43 9.01 1.10
C VAL A 50 26.04 9.02 -0.30
N ASP A 51 27.37 9.04 -0.41
CA ASP A 51 28.09 9.02 -1.68
C ASP A 51 27.70 7.80 -2.53
N ALA A 52 27.56 6.63 -1.90
CA ALA A 52 27.11 5.41 -2.59
C ALA A 52 25.68 5.55 -3.15
N ILE A 53 24.75 6.13 -2.36
CA ILE A 53 23.38 6.37 -2.78
C ILE A 53 23.33 7.39 -3.93
N GLU A 54 24.02 8.52 -3.77
CA GLU A 54 24.11 9.59 -4.78
C GLU A 54 24.67 9.07 -6.10
N SER A 55 25.72 8.25 -6.01
CA SER A 55 26.33 7.58 -7.15
C SER A 55 25.31 6.70 -7.88
N VAL A 56 24.50 5.91 -7.18
CA VAL A 56 23.45 5.08 -7.80
C VAL A 56 22.36 5.95 -8.41
N ILE A 57 21.87 6.98 -7.72
CA ILE A 57 20.80 7.86 -8.20
C ILE A 57 21.21 8.55 -9.50
N SER A 58 22.41 9.13 -9.54
CA SER A 58 22.93 9.79 -10.75
C SER A 58 22.99 8.82 -11.94
N ALA A 59 23.34 7.56 -11.70
CA ALA A 59 23.33 6.54 -12.74
C ALA A 59 21.91 6.18 -13.21
N VAL A 60 20.95 6.05 -12.30
CA VAL A 60 19.55 5.71 -12.62
C VAL A 60 18.85 6.84 -13.37
N GLN A 61 19.15 8.10 -13.03
CA GLN A 61 18.63 9.27 -13.74
C GLN A 61 19.30 9.46 -15.11
N CYS A 62 20.50 8.91 -15.29
CA CYS A 62 21.19 8.92 -16.56
C CYS A 62 20.61 7.86 -17.53
N GLY A 63 19.84 8.31 -18.52
CA GLY A 63 19.32 7.43 -19.59
C GLY A 63 20.37 6.92 -20.59
N HIS A 64 21.64 7.31 -20.44
CA HIS A 64 22.69 7.06 -21.44
C HIS A 64 23.52 5.80 -21.18
N VAL A 65 23.51 5.26 -19.96
CA VAL A 65 24.42 4.16 -19.56
C VAL A 65 23.66 3.11 -18.77
N ASN A 66 23.77 1.84 -19.18
CA ASN A 66 23.40 0.71 -18.32
C ASN A 66 24.58 0.44 -17.38
N LEU A 67 24.34 0.44 -16.07
CA LEU A 67 25.43 0.42 -15.10
C LEU A 67 25.24 -0.65 -14.03
N MET A 68 26.34 -1.31 -13.72
CA MET A 68 26.49 -2.21 -12.59
C MET A 68 27.28 -1.48 -11.49
N LYS A 69 26.78 -1.44 -10.26
CA LYS A 69 27.50 -0.94 -9.09
C LYS A 69 27.64 -2.01 -8.02
N LEU A 70 28.76 -1.97 -7.31
CA LEU A 70 29.01 -2.78 -6.12
C LEU A 70 29.03 -1.87 -4.90
N ILE A 71 28.13 -2.10 -3.94
CA ILE A 71 28.19 -1.51 -2.61
C ILE A 71 28.80 -2.55 -1.68
N TRP A 72 30.04 -2.30 -1.28
CA TRP A 72 30.80 -3.20 -0.43
C TRP A 72 31.11 -2.55 0.92
N GLY A 73 31.14 -3.36 1.97
CA GLY A 73 31.62 -2.93 3.29
C GLY A 73 31.61 -4.09 4.30
N PRO A 74 32.53 -4.11 5.29
CA PRO A 74 32.60 -5.16 6.32
C PRO A 74 31.28 -5.46 7.05
N PRO A 75 31.17 -6.57 7.81
CA PRO A 75 29.97 -6.88 8.58
C PRO A 75 29.69 -5.77 9.61
N GLY A 76 28.42 -5.40 9.79
CA GLY A 76 28.03 -4.35 10.74
C GLY A 76 28.16 -2.91 10.23
N THR A 77 28.66 -2.67 9.02
CA THR A 77 28.78 -1.31 8.41
C THR A 77 27.45 -0.69 7.95
N GLY A 78 26.33 -1.37 8.18
CA GLY A 78 25.00 -0.84 7.85
C GLY A 78 24.64 -0.92 6.37
N LYS A 79 25.21 -1.85 5.59
CA LYS A 79 24.88 -2.08 4.17
C LYS A 79 23.37 -2.12 3.92
N THR A 80 22.63 -2.94 4.67
CA THR A 80 21.17 -3.04 4.56
C THR A 80 20.46 -1.72 4.87
N LYS A 81 20.99 -0.91 5.80
CA LYS A 81 20.46 0.44 6.10
C LYS A 81 20.67 1.38 4.91
N THR A 82 21.83 1.32 4.25
CA THR A 82 22.09 2.04 2.99
C THR A 82 21.14 1.59 1.89
N VAL A 83 20.86 0.29 1.76
CA VAL A 83 19.89 -0.25 0.80
C VAL A 83 18.48 0.27 1.06
N SER A 84 18.05 0.31 2.33
CA SER A 84 16.72 0.85 2.68
C SER A 84 16.57 2.34 2.35
N ALA A 85 17.62 3.14 2.60
CA ALA A 85 17.62 4.55 2.19
C ALA A 85 17.63 4.72 0.66
N LEU A 86 18.43 3.91 -0.05
CA LEU A 86 18.44 3.89 -1.52
C LEU A 86 17.06 3.54 -2.09
N LEU A 87 16.42 2.49 -1.55
CA LEU A 87 15.08 2.06 -1.96
C LEU A 87 14.03 3.16 -1.77
N TRP A 88 14.14 3.94 -0.69
CA TRP A 88 13.25 5.06 -0.44
C TRP A 88 13.41 6.14 -1.51
N VAL A 89 14.65 6.53 -1.85
CA VAL A 89 14.87 7.52 -2.93
C VAL A 89 14.40 6.99 -4.29
N LEU A 90 14.66 5.71 -4.59
CA LEU A 90 14.18 5.07 -5.81
C LEU A 90 12.64 5.05 -5.87
N ALA A 91 11.96 4.86 -4.74
CA ALA A 91 10.50 4.97 -4.67
C ALA A 91 10.00 6.39 -4.93
N CYS A 92 10.66 7.42 -4.36
CA CYS A 92 10.34 8.82 -4.63
C CYS A 92 10.52 9.20 -6.10
N LEU A 93 11.55 8.63 -6.75
CA LEU A 93 11.81 8.76 -8.18
C LEU A 93 10.88 7.91 -9.05
N LYS A 94 10.00 7.10 -8.45
CA LYS A 94 9.11 6.14 -9.11
C LYS A 94 9.85 5.12 -9.97
N CYS A 95 11.09 4.80 -9.59
CA CYS A 95 11.90 3.77 -10.23
C CYS A 95 11.41 2.40 -9.78
N ARG A 96 10.96 1.59 -10.73
CA ARG A 96 10.47 0.24 -10.44
C ARG A 96 11.66 -0.66 -10.12
N THR A 97 11.76 -1.06 -8.87
CA THR A 97 12.94 -1.72 -8.32
C THR A 97 12.62 -3.13 -7.87
N LEU A 98 13.43 -4.10 -8.30
CA LEU A 98 13.41 -5.46 -7.78
C LEU A 98 14.58 -5.65 -6.81
N THR A 99 14.28 -5.97 -5.57
CA THR A 99 15.25 -6.35 -4.55
C THR A 99 15.22 -7.85 -4.33
N CYS A 100 16.38 -8.49 -4.56
CA CYS A 100 16.60 -9.91 -4.36
C CYS A 100 17.56 -10.14 -3.18
N ALA A 101 17.42 -11.29 -2.53
CA ALA A 101 18.43 -11.81 -1.61
C ALA A 101 18.48 -13.36 -1.70
N PRO A 102 19.57 -14.02 -1.26
CA PRO A 102 19.75 -15.47 -1.41
C PRO A 102 18.75 -16.27 -0.57
N THR A 103 18.39 -15.78 0.62
CA THR A 103 17.55 -16.51 1.58
C THR A 103 16.27 -15.76 1.93
N ASN A 104 15.25 -16.50 2.38
CA ASN A 104 14.00 -15.91 2.86
C ASN A 104 14.23 -14.93 4.02
N VAL A 105 15.13 -15.28 4.95
CA VAL A 105 15.49 -14.45 6.10
C VAL A 105 16.11 -13.14 5.66
N ALA A 106 17.02 -13.17 4.67
CA ALA A 106 17.65 -11.95 4.15
C ALA A 106 16.62 -11.04 3.47
N VAL A 107 15.72 -11.57 2.64
CA VAL A 107 14.67 -10.77 1.98
C VAL A 107 13.73 -10.13 3.01
N VAL A 108 13.31 -10.90 4.02
CA VAL A 108 12.51 -10.40 5.14
C VAL A 108 13.27 -9.31 5.89
N GLY A 109 14.58 -9.50 6.15
CA GLY A 109 15.43 -8.52 6.82
C GLY A 109 15.51 -7.17 6.10
N VAL A 110 15.72 -7.19 4.78
CA VAL A 110 15.76 -5.96 3.96
C VAL A 110 14.39 -5.29 3.91
N CYS A 111 13.32 -6.06 3.72
CA CYS A 111 11.95 -5.54 3.65
C CYS A 111 11.53 -4.90 4.98
N THR A 112 11.79 -5.56 6.12
CA THR A 112 11.54 -5.04 7.47
C THR A 112 12.33 -3.75 7.70
N ARG A 113 13.62 -3.72 7.35
CA ARG A 113 14.44 -2.51 7.51
C ARG A 113 13.90 -1.36 6.67
N PHE A 114 13.45 -1.63 5.45
CA PHE A 114 12.86 -0.63 4.59
C PHE A 114 11.57 -0.04 5.18
N LEU A 115 10.65 -0.87 5.70
CA LEU A 115 9.44 -0.36 6.35
C LEU A 115 9.72 0.46 7.60
N GLN A 116 10.76 0.11 8.37
CA GLN A 116 11.21 0.93 9.50
C GLN A 116 11.70 2.30 9.01
N THR A 117 12.55 2.33 7.99
CA THR A 117 13.03 3.58 7.38
C THR A 117 11.88 4.42 6.83
N LEU A 118 10.86 3.80 6.23
CA LEU A 118 9.67 4.50 5.75
C LEU A 118 8.90 5.17 6.90
N LYS A 119 8.75 4.48 8.04
CA LYS A 119 8.11 5.04 9.24
C LYS A 119 8.91 6.24 9.77
N ASP A 120 10.22 6.07 9.96
CA ASP A 120 11.13 7.12 10.45
C ASP A 120 11.08 8.39 9.58
N LEU A 121 10.87 8.24 8.27
CA LEU A 121 10.78 9.35 7.31
C LEU A 121 9.38 9.98 7.23
N ASN A 122 8.33 9.24 7.56
CA ASN A 122 6.95 9.72 7.49
C ASN A 122 6.46 10.37 8.80
N GLU A 123 7.17 10.22 9.93
CA GLU A 123 6.83 10.82 11.25
C GLU A 123 6.66 12.36 11.24
N HIS A 124 6.96 13.05 10.14
CA HIS A 124 6.88 14.51 10.02
C HIS A 124 5.80 15.02 9.05
N ILE A 125 4.94 14.16 8.49
CA ILE A 125 4.07 14.53 7.34
C ILE A 125 2.57 14.64 7.67
N ASP A 126 2.06 14.07 8.76
CA ASP A 126 0.62 13.80 8.82
C ASP A 126 -0.26 14.97 9.31
N SER A 127 -0.89 15.65 8.35
CA SER A 127 -2.11 16.46 8.55
C SER A 127 -3.40 15.69 8.21
N ILE A 128 -3.28 14.46 7.68
CA ILE A 128 -4.40 13.61 7.24
C ILE A 128 -4.47 12.36 8.13
N CYS A 129 -5.65 12.02 8.65
CA CYS A 129 -5.87 10.92 9.59
C CYS A 129 -5.89 9.51 8.93
N LEU A 130 -5.15 9.32 7.82
CA LEU A 130 -5.06 8.05 7.10
C LEU A 130 -3.64 7.48 7.21
N PRO A 131 -3.47 6.16 7.40
CA PRO A 131 -2.14 5.55 7.45
C PRO A 131 -1.44 5.67 6.09
N SER A 132 -0.12 5.47 6.04
CA SER A 132 0.58 5.40 4.76
C SER A 132 0.13 4.19 3.95
N SER A 133 -0.21 4.38 2.66
CA SER A 133 -0.49 3.27 1.76
C SER A 133 0.77 2.45 1.48
N LEU A 134 0.65 1.12 1.50
CA LEU A 134 1.77 0.19 1.26
C LEU A 134 1.62 -0.57 -0.07
N GLY A 135 0.64 -0.21 -0.91
CA GLY A 135 0.34 -0.93 -2.14
C GLY A 135 1.45 -0.88 -3.19
N ASP A 136 2.35 0.11 -3.11
CA ASP A 136 3.55 0.21 -3.96
C ASP A 136 4.68 -0.74 -3.54
N ILE A 137 4.59 -1.36 -2.36
CA ILE A 137 5.60 -2.25 -1.80
C ILE A 137 5.06 -3.67 -1.83
N LEU A 138 5.80 -4.63 -2.36
CA LEU A 138 5.34 -6.01 -2.46
C LEU A 138 6.45 -7.02 -2.16
N LEU A 139 6.23 -7.84 -1.15
CA LEU A 139 7.03 -9.01 -0.82
C LEU A 139 6.35 -10.27 -1.37
N PHE A 140 7.08 -11.08 -2.12
CA PHE A 140 6.57 -12.36 -2.62
C PHE A 140 7.62 -13.47 -2.57
N GLY A 141 7.16 -14.70 -2.41
CA GLY A 141 8.01 -15.89 -2.31
C GLY A 141 7.19 -17.13 -1.95
N SER A 142 7.86 -18.20 -1.52
CA SER A 142 7.17 -19.42 -1.09
C SER A 142 6.65 -19.28 0.34
N ARG A 143 5.33 -19.16 0.50
CA ARG A 143 4.66 -19.06 1.80
C ARG A 143 4.99 -20.19 2.77
N SER A 144 5.23 -21.41 2.25
CA SER A 144 5.59 -22.57 3.08
C SER A 144 6.94 -22.42 3.78
N ASN A 145 7.82 -21.54 3.27
CA ASN A 145 9.22 -21.47 3.69
C ASN A 145 9.60 -20.09 4.24
N MET A 146 8.69 -19.10 4.18
CA MET A 146 8.90 -17.76 4.70
C MET A 146 8.12 -17.62 6.01
N ASP A 147 8.84 -17.51 7.12
CA ASP A 147 8.26 -17.05 8.37
C ASP A 147 8.09 -15.52 8.26
N ILE A 148 6.86 -15.07 7.99
CA ILE A 148 6.52 -13.66 7.76
C ILE A 148 6.09 -13.04 9.09
N PRO A 149 6.85 -12.06 9.63
CA PRO A 149 6.44 -11.31 10.80
C PRO A 149 5.11 -10.58 10.58
N GLU A 150 4.38 -10.33 11.68
CA GLU A 150 3.12 -9.56 11.65
C GLU A 150 3.28 -8.22 10.90
N ASP A 151 4.38 -7.50 11.16
CA ASP A 151 4.69 -6.20 10.56
C ASP A 151 4.88 -6.24 9.03
N LEU A 152 5.06 -7.43 8.44
CA LEU A 152 5.23 -7.60 6.98
C LEU A 152 3.99 -8.17 6.29
N LYS A 153 2.94 -8.54 7.03
CA LYS A 153 1.74 -9.15 6.42
C LYS A 153 1.12 -8.27 5.35
N GLU A 154 1.04 -6.96 5.59
CA GLU A 154 0.40 -6.02 4.66
C GLU A 154 1.13 -5.86 3.32
N VAL A 155 2.44 -6.14 3.30
CA VAL A 155 3.27 -6.14 2.08
C VAL A 155 3.42 -7.52 1.46
N PHE A 156 3.06 -8.59 2.17
CA PHE A 156 3.16 -9.94 1.65
C PHE A 156 2.03 -10.25 0.67
N LEU A 157 2.40 -10.68 -0.55
CA LEU A 157 1.49 -10.88 -1.67
C LEU A 157 0.33 -11.82 -1.33
N ASP A 158 0.58 -12.96 -0.69
CA ASP A 158 -0.47 -13.95 -0.44
C ASP A 158 -1.50 -13.45 0.58
N PHE A 159 -1.08 -12.64 1.55
CA PHE A 159 -1.98 -12.00 2.51
C PHE A 159 -2.79 -10.91 1.81
N ARG A 160 -2.11 -10.02 1.10
CA ARG A 160 -2.71 -8.92 0.33
C ARG A 160 -3.79 -9.39 -0.64
N VAL A 161 -3.54 -10.50 -1.33
CA VAL A 161 -4.49 -11.07 -2.30
C VAL A 161 -5.78 -11.53 -1.61
N VAL A 162 -5.71 -12.10 -0.40
CA VAL A 162 -6.89 -12.52 0.36
C VAL A 162 -7.76 -11.31 0.70
N GLU A 163 -7.15 -10.27 1.26
CA GLU A 163 -7.84 -9.04 1.66
C GLU A 163 -8.49 -8.33 0.45
N LEU A 164 -7.76 -8.22 -0.66
CA LEU A 164 -8.26 -7.54 -1.86
C LEU A 164 -9.34 -8.34 -2.61
N VAL A 165 -9.30 -9.67 -2.58
CA VAL A 165 -10.38 -10.49 -3.16
C VAL A 165 -11.70 -10.26 -2.42
N GLU A 166 -11.68 -10.16 -1.08
CA GLU A 166 -12.86 -9.79 -0.30
C GLU A 166 -13.33 -8.37 -0.69
N CYS A 167 -12.41 -7.42 -0.79
CA CYS A 167 -12.72 -6.04 -1.14
C CYS A 167 -13.27 -5.88 -2.56
N PHE A 168 -12.91 -6.75 -3.51
CA PHE A 168 -13.45 -6.71 -4.87
C PHE A 168 -14.64 -7.64 -5.09
N SER A 169 -15.12 -8.36 -4.07
CA SER A 169 -16.32 -9.21 -4.18
C SER A 169 -17.55 -8.40 -4.62
N SER A 170 -18.34 -8.93 -5.57
CA SER A 170 -19.59 -8.29 -5.99
C SER A 170 -20.67 -8.26 -4.90
N LEU A 171 -20.61 -9.18 -3.93
CA LEU A 171 -21.64 -9.35 -2.90
C LEU A 171 -21.25 -8.73 -1.55
N SER A 172 -19.98 -8.42 -1.36
CA SER A 172 -19.45 -7.99 -0.05
C SER A 172 -18.30 -7.00 -0.13
N GLY A 173 -17.87 -6.64 -1.33
CA GLY A 173 -16.76 -5.74 -1.60
C GLY A 173 -17.17 -4.27 -1.60
N TRP A 174 -16.23 -3.41 -1.99
CA TRP A 174 -16.31 -1.96 -1.80
C TRP A 174 -17.56 -1.34 -2.40
N ASN A 175 -17.93 -1.74 -3.62
CA ASN A 175 -19.09 -1.19 -4.32
C ASN A 175 -20.39 -1.53 -3.57
N TYR A 176 -20.52 -2.79 -3.15
CA TYR A 176 -21.65 -3.24 -2.32
C TYR A 176 -21.67 -2.55 -0.96
N ARG A 177 -20.51 -2.38 -0.29
CA ARG A 177 -20.46 -1.73 1.03
C ARG A 177 -20.86 -0.26 0.97
N ILE A 178 -20.41 0.47 -0.05
CA ILE A 178 -20.83 1.87 -0.27
C ILE A 178 -22.33 1.91 -0.56
N ALA A 179 -22.83 1.10 -1.49
CA ALA A 179 -24.25 1.05 -1.82
C ALA A 179 -25.13 0.66 -0.61
N SER A 180 -24.68 -0.29 0.21
CA SER A 180 -25.35 -0.71 1.43
C SER A 180 -25.45 0.43 2.45
N MET A 181 -24.41 1.26 2.57
CA MET A 181 -24.42 2.42 3.45
C MET A 181 -25.32 3.54 2.91
N ILE A 182 -25.32 3.76 1.59
CA ILE A 182 -26.25 4.71 0.95
C ILE A 182 -27.70 4.31 1.22
N SER A 183 -28.06 3.05 0.93
CA SER A 183 -29.42 2.57 1.18
C SER A 183 -29.77 2.49 2.67
N PHE A 184 -28.79 2.36 3.57
CA PHE A 184 -29.05 2.56 5.01
C PHE A 184 -29.52 4.01 5.28
N PHE A 185 -28.85 5.03 4.73
CA PHE A 185 -29.22 6.42 4.98
C PHE A 185 -30.48 6.89 4.22
N GLU A 186 -30.85 6.20 3.13
CA GLU A 186 -32.03 6.52 2.31
C GLU A 186 -33.29 5.72 2.73
N ASP A 187 -33.16 4.43 3.05
CA ASP A 187 -34.30 3.50 3.18
C ASP A 187 -34.48 2.90 4.58
N CYS A 188 -33.92 3.53 5.62
CA CYS A 188 -33.92 2.97 6.97
C CYS A 188 -35.30 2.66 7.56
N ALA A 189 -36.32 3.49 7.30
CA ALA A 189 -37.68 3.28 7.81
C ALA A 189 -38.33 2.05 7.18
N SER A 190 -38.30 1.93 5.85
CA SER A 190 -38.84 0.78 5.13
C SER A 190 -38.18 -0.53 5.60
N ARG A 191 -36.87 -0.51 5.90
CA ARG A 191 -36.15 -1.67 6.46
C ARG A 191 -36.62 -2.05 7.85
N TYR A 192 -37.01 -1.08 8.68
CA TYR A 192 -37.56 -1.34 10.00
C TYR A 192 -38.99 -1.88 9.92
N ASP A 193 -39.82 -1.33 9.04
CA ASP A 193 -41.19 -1.81 8.85
C ASP A 193 -41.21 -3.28 8.40
N MET A 194 -40.36 -3.65 7.42
CA MET A 194 -40.17 -5.05 7.02
C MET A 194 -39.67 -5.93 8.17
N HIS A 195 -38.79 -5.42 9.04
CA HIS A 195 -38.32 -6.17 10.20
C HIS A 195 -39.46 -6.41 11.21
N LEU A 196 -40.33 -5.43 11.44
CA LEU A 196 -41.48 -5.59 12.33
C LEU A 196 -42.48 -6.64 11.80
N GLU A 197 -42.68 -6.70 10.49
CA GLU A 197 -43.53 -7.71 9.85
C GLU A 197 -42.97 -9.13 9.99
N ASP A 198 -41.64 -9.30 10.00
CA ASP A 198 -40.96 -10.60 10.06
C ASP A 198 -40.72 -11.08 11.51
N ASP A 199 -40.50 -10.17 12.47
CA ASP A 199 -40.01 -10.54 13.82
C ASP A 199 -41.09 -11.26 14.67
N GLY A 200 -42.38 -11.02 14.44
CA GLY A 200 -43.50 -11.72 15.11
C GLY A 200 -43.48 -11.71 16.65
N LYS A 201 -42.59 -10.92 17.26
CA LYS A 201 -42.33 -10.89 18.71
C LYS A 201 -43.34 -10.00 19.44
N ILE A 202 -43.60 -10.37 20.68
CA ILE A 202 -44.51 -9.66 21.60
C ILE A 202 -43.92 -8.30 22.04
N ASP A 203 -42.60 -8.14 21.98
CA ASP A 203 -41.88 -6.91 22.31
C ASP A 203 -40.81 -6.62 21.23
N PRO A 204 -41.17 -5.89 20.17
CA PRO A 204 -40.25 -5.57 19.08
C PRO A 204 -39.19 -4.55 19.53
N MET A 205 -37.96 -4.75 19.06
CA MET A 205 -36.85 -3.80 19.26
C MET A 205 -37.25 -2.40 18.80
N CYS A 206 -36.96 -1.36 19.61
CA CYS A 206 -37.30 0.01 19.23
C CYS A 206 -36.52 0.49 17.98
N PHE A 207 -37.02 1.55 17.35
CA PHE A 207 -36.45 2.03 16.10
C PHE A 207 -35.01 2.51 16.29
N LEU A 208 -34.72 3.25 17.37
CA LEU A 208 -33.38 3.74 17.66
C LEU A 208 -32.37 2.59 17.81
N ASP A 209 -32.68 1.56 18.57
CA ASP A 209 -31.74 0.46 18.79
C ASP A 209 -31.55 -0.35 17.51
N PHE A 210 -32.60 -0.57 16.71
CA PHE A 210 -32.49 -1.22 15.41
C PHE A 210 -31.54 -0.45 14.49
N ILE A 211 -31.70 0.88 14.41
CA ILE A 211 -30.86 1.77 13.61
C ILE A 211 -29.42 1.75 14.09
N LYS A 212 -29.16 1.82 15.41
CA LYS A 212 -27.81 1.71 15.98
C LYS A 212 -27.13 0.42 15.54
N LYS A 213 -27.80 -0.72 15.72
CA LYS A 213 -27.24 -2.03 15.37
C LYS A 213 -26.95 -2.15 13.87
N GLN A 214 -27.85 -1.67 13.02
CA GLN A 214 -27.65 -1.69 11.56
C GLN A 214 -26.54 -0.74 11.14
N PHE A 215 -26.51 0.48 11.69
CA PHE A 215 -25.46 1.45 11.43
C PHE A 215 -24.09 0.87 11.77
N ASP A 216 -23.91 0.35 12.99
CA ASP A 216 -22.63 -0.19 13.44
C ASP A 216 -22.15 -1.31 12.53
N ALA A 217 -23.03 -2.25 12.18
CA ALA A 217 -22.70 -3.37 11.29
C ALA A 217 -22.25 -2.88 9.89
N VAL A 218 -22.98 -1.94 9.29
CA VAL A 218 -22.68 -1.43 7.95
C VAL A 218 -21.46 -0.50 7.96
N ALA A 219 -21.32 0.35 8.98
CA ALA A 219 -20.21 1.30 9.13
C ALA A 219 -18.88 0.58 9.37
N ILE A 220 -18.85 -0.41 10.25
CA ILE A 220 -17.65 -1.22 10.52
C ILE A 220 -17.23 -1.96 9.24
N ALA A 221 -18.18 -2.57 8.53
CA ALA A 221 -17.88 -3.31 7.31
C ALA A 221 -17.36 -2.38 6.19
N LEU A 222 -17.96 -1.19 6.03
CA LEU A 222 -17.50 -0.18 5.07
C LEU A 222 -16.10 0.33 5.43
N LYS A 223 -15.89 0.76 6.69
CA LYS A 223 -14.59 1.26 7.17
C LYS A 223 -13.50 0.23 6.94
N ARG A 224 -13.73 -1.04 7.32
CA ARG A 224 -12.78 -2.13 7.08
C ARG A 224 -12.45 -2.29 5.60
N CYS A 225 -13.47 -2.31 4.73
CA CYS A 225 -13.26 -2.48 3.29
C CYS A 225 -12.46 -1.32 2.69
N ILE A 226 -12.77 -0.07 3.03
CA ILE A 226 -12.05 1.10 2.51
C ILE A 226 -10.61 1.14 3.03
N MET A 227 -10.38 0.81 4.31
CA MET A 227 -9.03 0.74 4.87
C MET A 227 -8.19 -0.37 4.23
N ASN A 228 -8.77 -1.54 3.99
CA ASN A 228 -8.08 -2.62 3.29
C ASN A 228 -7.71 -2.21 1.85
N LEU A 229 -8.61 -1.54 1.12
CA LEU A 229 -8.29 -0.98 -0.19
C LEU A 229 -7.15 0.05 -0.10
N TRP A 230 -7.22 0.97 0.85
CA TRP A 230 -6.25 2.04 1.05
C TRP A 230 -4.84 1.52 1.33
N VAL A 231 -4.70 0.57 2.27
CA VAL A 231 -3.42 0.00 2.66
C VAL A 231 -2.80 -0.83 1.54
N HIS A 232 -3.62 -1.61 0.81
CA HIS A 232 -3.12 -2.62 -0.12
C HIS A 232 -3.04 -2.18 -1.59
N LEU A 233 -3.74 -1.12 -1.99
CA LEU A 233 -3.65 -0.57 -3.34
C LEU A 233 -2.64 0.57 -3.41
N PRO A 234 -1.88 0.70 -4.51
CA PRO A 234 -0.96 1.81 -4.72
C PRO A 234 -1.65 3.16 -4.55
N GLY A 235 -0.94 4.16 -4.01
CA GLY A 235 -1.51 5.49 -3.76
C GLY A 235 -2.13 6.14 -5.00
N ARG A 236 -1.58 5.85 -6.20
CA ARG A 236 -2.12 6.33 -7.49
C ARG A 236 -3.53 5.82 -7.84
N CYS A 237 -4.04 4.82 -7.12
CA CYS A 237 -5.43 4.36 -7.28
C CYS A 237 -6.43 5.36 -6.70
N PHE A 238 -5.96 6.28 -5.86
CA PHE A 238 -6.78 7.28 -5.18
C PHE A 238 -6.43 8.66 -5.70
N SER A 239 -7.39 9.35 -6.30
CA SER A 239 -7.23 10.78 -6.61
C SER A 239 -7.14 11.58 -5.31
N HIS A 240 -6.56 12.78 -5.37
CA HIS A 240 -6.52 13.70 -4.23
C HIS A 240 -7.90 13.92 -3.61
N ASP A 241 -8.93 14.10 -4.45
CA ASP A 241 -10.31 14.24 -4.00
C ASP A 241 -10.83 12.98 -3.32
N SER A 242 -10.47 11.79 -3.82
CA SER A 242 -10.85 10.53 -3.18
C SER A 242 -10.22 10.38 -1.80
N VAL A 243 -8.96 10.82 -1.62
CA VAL A 243 -8.27 10.81 -0.32
C VAL A 243 -9.02 11.69 0.69
N ILE A 244 -9.35 12.92 0.29
CA ILE A 244 -10.10 13.87 1.12
C ILE A 244 -11.48 13.31 1.45
N ASN A 245 -12.18 12.75 0.46
CA ASN A 245 -13.51 12.19 0.63
C ASN A 245 -13.50 10.99 1.57
N ILE A 246 -12.51 10.09 1.46
CA ILE A 246 -12.35 8.94 2.37
C ILE A 246 -12.14 9.44 3.80
N SER A 247 -11.18 10.34 4.03
CA SER A 247 -10.88 10.89 5.36
C SER A 247 -12.11 11.58 5.96
N SER A 248 -12.76 12.44 5.18
CA SER A 248 -13.97 13.17 5.61
C SER A 248 -15.13 12.21 5.89
N LEU A 249 -15.31 11.18 5.07
CA LEU A 249 -16.37 10.18 5.25
C LEU A 249 -16.17 9.41 6.55
N LEU A 250 -14.95 8.96 6.85
CA LEU A 250 -14.68 8.23 8.08
C LEU A 250 -14.95 9.09 9.32
N ASN A 251 -14.52 10.35 9.32
CA ASN A 251 -14.80 11.30 10.39
C ASN A 251 -16.31 11.58 10.54
N MET A 252 -17.02 11.72 9.42
CA MET A 252 -18.46 11.96 9.43
C MET A 252 -19.26 10.72 9.89
N LEU A 253 -18.82 9.51 9.55
CA LEU A 253 -19.41 8.28 10.07
C LEU A 253 -19.18 8.15 11.58
N GLU A 254 -18.00 8.50 12.07
CA GLU A 254 -17.74 8.52 13.52
C GLU A 254 -18.63 9.55 14.22
N LYS A 255 -18.72 10.77 13.69
CA LYS A 255 -19.64 11.82 14.18
C LYS A 255 -21.10 11.35 14.15
N PHE A 256 -21.52 10.66 13.10
CA PHE A 256 -22.88 10.14 13.01
C PHE A 256 -23.14 9.08 14.08
N GLY A 257 -22.18 8.18 14.32
CA GLY A 257 -22.25 7.18 15.40
C GLY A 257 -22.32 7.82 16.79
N THR A 258 -21.56 8.88 17.05
CA THR A 258 -21.65 9.59 18.35
C THR A 258 -23.00 10.27 18.54
N LEU A 259 -23.58 10.84 17.47
CA LEU A 259 -24.93 11.42 17.51
C LEU A 259 -26.00 10.36 17.78
N LEU A 260 -25.91 9.17 17.19
CA LEU A 260 -26.83 8.06 17.47
C LEU A 260 -26.83 7.64 18.95
N CYS A 261 -25.70 7.79 19.64
CA CYS A 261 -25.55 7.44 21.05
C CYS A 261 -25.95 8.57 22.02
N ASN A 262 -26.45 9.69 21.52
CA ASN A 262 -26.85 10.81 22.37
C ASN A 262 -28.11 10.44 23.20
N VAL A 263 -28.10 10.80 24.48
CA VAL A 263 -29.17 10.50 25.45
C VAL A 263 -30.47 11.24 25.11
N ASP A 264 -30.38 12.41 24.48
CA ASP A 264 -31.53 13.24 24.13
C ASP A 264 -32.23 12.80 22.84
N LEU A 265 -31.68 11.80 22.13
CA LEU A 265 -32.21 11.33 20.86
C LEU A 265 -33.34 10.31 21.08
N THR A 266 -34.55 10.68 20.69
CA THR A 266 -35.75 9.82 20.77
C THR A 266 -36.06 9.16 19.42
N ASP A 267 -36.87 8.08 19.44
CA ASP A 267 -37.35 7.42 18.21
C ASP A 267 -38.06 8.39 17.25
N GLU A 268 -38.88 9.33 17.78
CA GLU A 268 -39.53 10.35 16.95
C GLU A 268 -38.53 11.34 16.36
N GLY A 269 -37.58 11.83 17.17
CA GLY A 269 -36.52 12.72 16.69
C GLY A 269 -35.67 12.06 15.60
N LEU A 270 -35.37 10.78 15.76
CA LEU A 270 -34.66 9.99 14.75
C LEU A 270 -35.45 9.86 13.44
N LYS A 271 -36.75 9.52 13.53
CA LYS A 271 -37.63 9.44 12.35
C LYS A 271 -37.75 10.79 11.64
N ARG A 272 -37.74 11.92 12.37
CA ARG A 272 -37.68 13.26 11.76
C ARG A 272 -36.33 13.52 11.09
N GLY A 273 -35.22 13.18 11.73
CA GLY A 273 -33.86 13.35 11.21
C GLY A 273 -33.55 12.53 9.94
N PHE A 274 -34.23 11.40 9.75
CA PHE A 274 -34.18 10.63 8.50
C PHE A 274 -35.22 11.08 7.46
N GLY A 275 -36.11 12.02 7.79
CA GLY A 275 -37.18 12.47 6.90
C GLY A 275 -38.30 11.45 6.72
N CYS A 276 -38.44 10.49 7.64
CA CYS A 276 -39.45 9.42 7.58
C CYS A 276 -40.85 9.88 8.01
N LEU A 277 -40.97 11.05 8.65
CA LEU A 277 -42.24 11.63 9.05
C LEU A 277 -42.63 12.72 8.03
N SER A 278 -43.69 12.46 7.26
CA SER A 278 -44.34 13.49 6.44
C SER A 278 -44.99 14.53 7.36
N THR A 279 -44.71 15.81 7.14
CA THR A 279 -45.25 16.95 7.88
C THR A 279 -46.78 17.11 7.76
N GLU A 280 -47.47 16.23 7.04
CA GLU A 280 -48.85 16.44 6.59
C GLU A 280 -49.92 16.12 7.65
N ASN A 281 -49.59 15.48 8.78
CA ASN A 281 -50.61 15.05 9.76
C ASN A 281 -50.51 15.65 11.18
N TYR A 282 -49.71 16.70 11.40
CA TYR A 282 -49.63 17.36 12.72
C TYR A 282 -50.07 18.83 12.66
N VAL A 283 -51.12 19.15 13.43
CA VAL A 283 -51.68 20.51 13.63
C VAL A 283 -50.72 21.44 14.39
N CYS A 284 -49.58 20.94 14.86
CA CYS A 284 -48.53 21.74 15.50
C CYS A 284 -47.16 21.13 15.16
N ALA A 285 -46.43 21.75 14.23
CA ALA A 285 -45.04 21.39 13.97
C ALA A 285 -44.20 21.74 15.20
N GLN A 286 -43.84 20.74 16.00
CA GLN A 286 -42.88 20.89 17.09
C GLN A 286 -41.55 21.42 16.50
N PRO A 287 -40.89 22.39 17.14
CA PRO A 287 -39.63 22.94 16.64
C PRO A 287 -38.58 21.83 16.56
N ILE A 288 -37.95 21.68 15.40
CA ILE A 288 -36.84 20.73 15.16
C ILE A 288 -35.72 21.06 16.16
N SER A 289 -35.36 20.07 16.98
CA SER A 289 -34.29 20.21 17.97
C SER A 289 -32.93 20.46 17.29
N SER A 290 -31.97 21.07 18.00
CA SER A 290 -30.62 21.28 17.46
C SER A 290 -29.96 19.98 17.02
N ILE A 291 -30.21 18.90 17.77
CA ILE A 291 -29.66 17.57 17.50
C ILE A 291 -30.25 16.93 16.23
N GLU A 292 -31.55 17.11 15.96
CA GLU A 292 -32.18 16.64 14.72
C GLU A 292 -31.55 17.29 13.47
N LYS A 293 -31.26 18.60 13.54
CA LYS A 293 -30.59 19.31 12.43
C LYS A 293 -29.15 18.86 12.23
N GLU A 294 -28.41 18.65 13.32
CA GLU A 294 -27.04 18.13 13.24
C GLU A 294 -27.02 16.71 12.67
N PHE A 295 -28.00 15.88 13.03
CA PHE A 295 -28.16 14.52 12.53
C PHE A 295 -28.45 14.50 11.03
N ASP A 296 -29.43 15.26 10.56
CA ASP A 296 -29.75 15.34 9.12
C ASP A 296 -28.59 15.94 8.31
N GLY A 297 -27.90 16.94 8.87
CA GLY A 297 -26.68 17.51 8.29
C GLY A 297 -25.56 16.47 8.15
N ALA A 298 -25.35 15.66 9.18
CA ALA A 298 -24.35 14.58 9.16
C ALA A 298 -24.73 13.49 8.14
N ARG A 299 -25.99 13.06 8.13
CA ARG A 299 -26.54 12.10 7.17
C ARG A 299 -26.34 12.57 5.73
N SER A 300 -26.77 13.80 5.43
CA SER A 300 -26.67 14.39 4.09
C SER A 300 -25.22 14.52 3.62
N SER A 301 -24.31 14.86 4.53
CA SER A 301 -22.87 14.93 4.25
C SER A 301 -22.28 13.54 3.96
N CYS A 302 -22.61 12.52 4.76
CA CYS A 302 -22.21 11.13 4.51
C CYS A 302 -22.72 10.64 3.15
N LEU A 303 -24.01 10.87 2.84
CA LEU A 303 -24.61 10.47 1.56
C LEU A 303 -23.90 11.10 0.36
N LYS A 304 -23.60 12.40 0.44
CA LYS A 304 -22.85 13.10 -0.61
C LYS A 304 -21.48 12.47 -0.81
N LEU A 305 -20.71 12.31 0.27
CA LEU A 305 -19.36 11.73 0.22
C LEU A 305 -19.36 10.27 -0.30
N LEU A 306 -20.35 9.47 0.09
CA LEU A 306 -20.51 8.10 -0.40
C LEU A 306 -20.78 8.05 -1.90
N LYS A 307 -21.67 8.92 -2.40
CA LYS A 307 -21.99 9.03 -3.83
C LYS A 307 -20.78 9.53 -4.62
N ASP A 308 -20.10 10.54 -4.13
CA ASP A 308 -18.87 11.07 -4.73
C ASP A 308 -17.80 9.98 -4.81
N LEU A 309 -17.61 9.21 -3.73
CA LEU A 309 -16.65 8.11 -3.66
C LEU A 309 -17.02 6.95 -4.60
N LEU A 310 -18.31 6.62 -4.71
CA LEU A 310 -18.80 5.58 -5.63
C LEU A 310 -18.46 5.92 -7.09
N HIS A 311 -18.51 7.20 -7.46
CA HIS A 311 -18.18 7.68 -8.79
C HIS A 311 -16.67 7.88 -9.02
N SER A 312 -15.91 8.21 -7.97
CA SER A 312 -14.47 8.50 -8.09
C SER A 312 -13.59 7.24 -8.01
N LEU A 313 -14.02 6.20 -7.30
CA LEU A 313 -13.28 4.94 -7.19
C LEU A 313 -13.43 4.10 -8.46
N ASN A 314 -12.48 4.24 -9.38
CA ASN A 314 -12.39 3.39 -10.57
C ASN A 314 -11.67 2.07 -10.25
N LEU A 315 -12.34 1.23 -9.45
CA LEU A 315 -11.83 -0.07 -8.99
C LEU A 315 -12.66 -1.22 -9.57
N PRO A 316 -12.07 -2.41 -9.78
CA PRO A 316 -12.80 -3.56 -10.29
C PRO A 316 -13.77 -4.14 -9.26
N THR A 317 -14.74 -4.92 -9.74
CA THR A 317 -15.62 -5.77 -8.94
C THR A 317 -15.72 -7.16 -9.59
N GLY A 318 -15.92 -8.19 -8.77
CA GLY A 318 -16.05 -9.59 -9.21
C GLY A 318 -14.78 -10.23 -9.77
N VAL A 319 -13.59 -9.74 -9.39
CA VAL A 319 -12.31 -10.30 -9.87
C VAL A 319 -11.84 -11.48 -9.04
N ASP A 320 -11.18 -12.43 -9.70
CA ASP A 320 -10.63 -13.62 -9.04
C ASP A 320 -9.25 -13.39 -8.41
N LYS A 321 -8.80 -14.40 -7.66
CA LYS A 321 -7.50 -14.42 -6.98
C LYS A 321 -6.31 -14.21 -7.92
N ASN A 322 -6.34 -14.79 -9.12
CA ASN A 322 -5.24 -14.73 -10.08
C ASN A 322 -5.11 -13.33 -10.68
N TRP A 323 -6.24 -12.69 -10.95
CA TRP A 323 -6.31 -11.31 -11.38
C TRP A 323 -5.71 -10.39 -10.33
N VAL A 324 -6.13 -10.52 -9.06
CA VAL A 324 -5.62 -9.69 -7.95
C VAL A 324 -4.12 -9.91 -7.76
N GLN A 325 -3.64 -11.15 -7.79
CA GLN A 325 -2.21 -11.45 -7.70
C GLN A 325 -1.41 -10.77 -8.81
N SER A 326 -1.91 -10.87 -10.05
CA SER A 326 -1.26 -10.23 -11.21
C SER A 326 -1.30 -8.72 -11.10
N TYR A 327 -2.41 -8.15 -10.62
CA TYR A 327 -2.59 -6.72 -10.41
C TYR A 327 -1.59 -6.18 -9.38
N CYS A 328 -1.46 -6.83 -8.22
CA CYS A 328 -0.50 -6.41 -7.18
C CYS A 328 0.93 -6.39 -7.70
N ILE A 329 1.37 -7.47 -8.38
CA ILE A 329 2.72 -7.54 -8.94
C ILE A 329 2.92 -6.47 -10.00
N ARG A 330 1.98 -6.30 -10.94
CA ARG A 330 2.07 -5.28 -12.01
C ARG A 330 2.12 -3.87 -11.47
N ASN A 331 1.47 -3.60 -10.34
CA ASN A 331 1.35 -2.24 -9.85
C ASN A 331 2.35 -1.85 -8.75
N ALA A 332 3.03 -2.81 -8.12
CA ALA A 332 4.09 -2.51 -7.17
C ALA A 332 5.27 -1.78 -7.83
N THR A 333 5.80 -0.79 -7.12
CA THR A 333 7.00 -0.04 -7.49
C THR A 333 8.25 -0.72 -6.91
N LEU A 334 8.17 -1.17 -5.65
CA LEU A 334 9.24 -1.91 -4.97
C LEU A 334 8.82 -3.37 -4.79
N LEU A 335 9.61 -4.28 -5.34
CA LEU A 335 9.38 -5.72 -5.30
C LEU A 335 10.49 -6.40 -4.51
N PHE A 336 10.14 -7.24 -3.55
CA PHE A 336 11.06 -8.00 -2.72
C PHE A 336 10.80 -9.50 -2.91
N CYS A 337 11.84 -10.27 -3.21
CA CYS A 337 11.75 -11.72 -3.31
C CYS A 337 13.12 -12.38 -3.16
N THR A 338 13.18 -13.71 -3.03
CA THR A 338 14.48 -14.38 -3.16
C THR A 338 14.96 -14.34 -4.61
N THR A 339 16.27 -14.41 -4.82
CA THR A 339 16.87 -14.45 -6.17
C THR A 339 16.20 -15.53 -7.04
N SER A 340 15.98 -16.73 -6.49
CA SER A 340 15.25 -17.79 -7.18
C SER A 340 13.81 -17.40 -7.49
N SER A 341 13.05 -16.87 -6.52
CA SER A 341 11.63 -16.51 -6.67
C SER A 341 11.35 -15.46 -7.75
N SER A 342 12.36 -14.67 -8.16
CA SER A 342 12.26 -13.73 -9.28
C SER A 342 11.82 -14.40 -10.60
N TYR A 343 11.96 -15.74 -10.73
CA TYR A 343 11.46 -16.51 -11.87
C TYR A 343 9.97 -16.24 -12.17
N ARG A 344 9.16 -15.94 -11.14
CA ARG A 344 7.72 -15.66 -11.27
C ARG A 344 7.44 -14.46 -12.17
N LEU A 345 8.37 -13.52 -12.26
CA LEU A 345 8.22 -12.29 -13.05
C LEU A 345 8.42 -12.53 -14.56
N HIS A 346 9.13 -13.59 -14.98
CA HIS A 346 9.38 -13.89 -16.39
C HIS A 346 8.12 -14.22 -17.19
N HIS A 347 7.12 -14.79 -16.53
CA HIS A 347 5.86 -15.21 -17.17
C HIS A 347 4.77 -14.14 -17.08
N MET A 348 5.10 -12.96 -16.56
CA MET A 348 4.15 -11.89 -16.34
C MET A 348 4.38 -10.75 -17.32
N ASN A 349 3.29 -10.25 -17.90
CA ASN A 349 3.33 -8.97 -18.61
C ASN A 349 3.39 -7.83 -17.58
N ILE A 350 4.60 -7.45 -17.17
CA ILE A 350 4.88 -6.35 -16.23
C ILE A 350 5.61 -5.23 -16.96
N ALA A 351 5.48 -4.01 -16.43
CA ALA A 351 6.33 -2.91 -16.85
C ALA A 351 7.82 -3.24 -16.63
N PRO A 352 8.74 -2.68 -17.45
CA PRO A 352 10.18 -2.73 -17.24
C PRO A 352 10.60 -2.50 -15.79
N LEU A 353 11.57 -3.29 -15.32
CA LEU A 353 12.29 -3.00 -14.08
C LEU A 353 13.43 -2.03 -14.41
N ASP A 354 13.52 -0.93 -13.66
CA ASP A 354 14.58 0.07 -13.84
C ASP A 354 15.86 -0.38 -13.14
N VAL A 355 15.71 -0.92 -11.92
CA VAL A 355 16.81 -1.26 -11.02
C VAL A 355 16.64 -2.66 -10.42
N LEU A 356 17.72 -3.45 -10.44
CA LEU A 356 17.85 -4.69 -9.69
C LEU A 356 18.84 -4.46 -8.56
N ILE A 357 18.40 -4.65 -7.31
CA ILE A 357 19.27 -4.67 -6.14
C ILE A 357 19.38 -6.12 -5.68
N VAL A 358 20.60 -6.60 -5.45
CA VAL A 358 20.83 -7.92 -4.86
C VAL A 358 21.54 -7.71 -3.53
N ASP A 359 20.81 -7.86 -2.43
CA ASP A 359 21.40 -7.86 -1.09
C ASP A 359 22.03 -9.21 -0.77
N GLU A 360 23.08 -9.17 0.04
CA GLU A 360 23.96 -10.32 0.30
C GLU A 360 24.45 -11.00 -1.00
N ALA A 361 24.78 -10.21 -2.02
CA ALA A 361 25.18 -10.69 -3.34
C ALA A 361 26.36 -11.67 -3.32
N ALA A 362 27.29 -11.51 -2.37
CA ALA A 362 28.43 -12.42 -2.17
C ALA A 362 28.02 -13.86 -1.78
N GLN A 363 26.79 -14.06 -1.29
CA GLN A 363 26.25 -15.37 -0.93
C GLN A 363 25.32 -15.94 -2.02
N VAL A 364 25.08 -15.20 -3.10
CA VAL A 364 24.21 -15.65 -4.21
C VAL A 364 25.04 -16.46 -5.20
N ARG A 365 24.55 -17.65 -5.54
CA ARG A 365 25.17 -18.47 -6.59
C ARG A 365 25.01 -17.79 -7.95
N GLU A 366 26.02 -17.87 -8.80
CA GLU A 366 26.01 -17.23 -10.12
C GLU A 366 24.83 -17.73 -10.97
N CYS A 367 24.52 -19.03 -10.89
CA CYS A 367 23.37 -19.62 -11.59
C CYS A 367 22.02 -19.08 -11.12
N GLU A 368 21.89 -18.70 -9.85
CA GLU A 368 20.68 -18.06 -9.33
C GLU A 368 20.61 -16.61 -9.74
N LEU A 369 21.74 -15.89 -9.72
CA LEU A 369 21.83 -14.48 -10.13
C LEU A 369 21.41 -14.27 -11.60
N VAL A 370 21.62 -15.27 -12.46
CA VAL A 370 21.16 -15.22 -13.86
C VAL A 370 19.64 -15.07 -13.97
N ILE A 371 18.86 -15.58 -13.01
CA ILE A 371 17.39 -15.54 -13.06
C ILE A 371 16.87 -14.09 -13.10
N PRO A 372 17.17 -13.20 -12.13
CA PRO A 372 16.74 -11.82 -12.18
C PRO A 372 17.46 -11.00 -13.27
N LEU A 373 18.73 -11.30 -13.58
CA LEU A 373 19.48 -10.59 -14.64
C LEU A 373 18.87 -10.78 -16.04
N ARG A 374 18.11 -11.85 -16.23
CA ARG A 374 17.40 -12.15 -17.49
C ARG A 374 16.06 -11.45 -17.63
N LEU A 375 15.56 -10.78 -16.58
CA LEU A 375 14.31 -10.03 -16.64
C LEU A 375 14.41 -8.89 -17.64
N HIS A 376 13.32 -8.63 -18.36
CA HIS A 376 13.29 -7.71 -19.48
C HIS A 376 13.54 -6.24 -19.06
N TRP A 377 14.18 -5.48 -19.96
CA TRP A 377 14.42 -4.04 -19.85
C TRP A 377 15.23 -3.54 -18.64
N LEU A 378 15.87 -4.43 -17.88
CA LEU A 378 16.76 -4.07 -16.78
C LEU A 378 17.93 -3.21 -17.25
N LYS A 379 18.09 -2.02 -16.67
CA LYS A 379 19.15 -1.06 -17.00
C LYS A 379 20.27 -1.00 -15.97
N HIS A 380 19.89 -1.02 -14.69
CA HIS A 380 20.83 -0.82 -13.59
C HIS A 380 20.83 -2.01 -12.63
N VAL A 381 22.02 -2.43 -12.22
CA VAL A 381 22.22 -3.50 -11.24
C VAL A 381 23.07 -2.98 -10.10
N VAL A 382 22.61 -3.16 -8.87
CA VAL A 382 23.35 -2.85 -7.66
C VAL A 382 23.55 -4.15 -6.88
N LEU A 383 24.78 -4.63 -6.83
CA LEU A 383 25.17 -5.75 -5.98
C LEU A 383 25.60 -5.19 -4.63
N VAL A 384 25.08 -5.76 -3.55
CA VAL A 384 25.39 -5.33 -2.18
C VAL A 384 25.86 -6.53 -1.40
N GLY A 385 27.07 -6.48 -0.84
CA GLY A 385 27.62 -7.66 -0.18
C GLY A 385 29.01 -7.45 0.37
N ASP A 386 29.52 -8.49 1.02
CA ASP A 386 30.88 -8.56 1.52
C ASP A 386 31.43 -9.96 1.34
N ASP A 387 32.53 -10.06 0.60
CA ASP A 387 33.24 -11.31 0.30
C ASP A 387 33.75 -12.01 1.58
N CYS A 388 33.93 -11.26 2.67
CA CYS A 388 34.34 -11.76 3.97
C CYS A 388 33.16 -12.13 4.90
N GLN A 389 31.91 -11.99 4.45
CA GLN A 389 30.73 -12.34 5.23
C GLN A 389 30.55 -13.87 5.25
N LEU A 390 30.92 -14.49 6.38
CA LEU A 390 30.80 -15.93 6.58
C LEU A 390 29.36 -16.39 6.36
N SER A 391 29.19 -17.43 5.54
CA SER A 391 27.91 -18.14 5.43
C SER A 391 27.55 -18.77 6.79
N ALA A 392 26.25 -18.90 7.06
CA ALA A 392 25.78 -19.52 8.30
C ALA A 392 26.39 -20.92 8.46
N MET A 393 27.24 -21.10 9.47
CA MET A 393 27.82 -22.40 9.79
C MET A 393 26.75 -23.31 10.39
N ALA A 394 26.32 -24.32 9.63
CA ALA A 394 25.54 -25.41 10.17
C ALA A 394 26.45 -26.27 11.08
N LYS A 395 26.31 -26.12 12.40
CA LYS A 395 26.90 -27.09 13.35
C LYS A 395 26.01 -28.32 13.39
N SER A 396 26.44 -29.38 12.71
CA SER A 396 25.88 -30.72 12.92
C SER A 396 26.23 -31.22 14.33
N LYS A 397 25.30 -31.93 14.98
CA LYS A 397 25.51 -32.58 16.30
C LYS A 397 26.21 -33.95 16.20
N VAL A 398 26.80 -34.29 15.04
CA VAL A 398 27.53 -35.54 14.85
C VAL A 398 28.93 -35.42 15.41
#